data_AF-A0A0G1UVT8-F1
#
_entry.id   AF-A0A0G1UVT8-F1
#
_cell.length_a   1.000
_cell.length_b   1.000
_cell.length_c   1.000
_cell.angle_alpha   90.00
_cell.angle_beta   90.00
_cell.angle_gamma   90.00
#
_symmetry.space_group_name_H-M   'P 1'
#
loop_
_entity.id
_entity.type
_entity.pdbx_description
1 polymer ?
#
loop_
_entity_poly.entity_id
_entity_poly.type
_entity_poly.pdbx_seq_one_letter_code
_entity_poly.pdbx_strand_id
1 'polypeptide(L)'
;VQREDNLKQWVKQSVINISLCASIVFIMFTVLLQFFGVSHNPFTEIMLYLKWNSSINWTLSLVQGVPSSQPWAWLFNQTPVRYAWLFDPATNLALISFWAQMNPAIIFMAVPVMAYASYDIYKTKSSSSTLILIWFMATWLPYFVISIGGAEQFIHHSLAMLVSVVLGVINWLRTQRKPFIIGYSAFVFAAWLWAYPYPFLILYITGASRYALPPLNFLFGA
;
A
#
# COMPACT_ATOMS: atom_id res chain seq x y z
N VAL A 1 -16.15 7.94 32.67
CA VAL A 1 -15.61 6.91 33.59
C VAL A 1 -15.83 5.51 33.03
N GLN A 2 -16.94 4.80 33.27
CA GLN A 2 -17.08 3.38 32.89
C GLN A 2 -16.89 3.06 31.38
N ARG A 3 -17.33 3.96 30.49
CA ARG A 3 -17.12 3.81 29.03
C ARG A 3 -15.67 4.01 28.61
N GLU A 4 -14.92 4.88 29.29
CA GLU A 4 -13.49 5.09 29.03
C GLU A 4 -12.65 3.92 29.52
N ASP A 5 -13.02 3.34 30.67
CA ASP A 5 -12.34 2.16 31.21
C ASP A 5 -12.53 0.95 30.30
N ASN A 6 -13.75 0.75 29.79
CA ASN A 6 -14.04 -0.27 28.78
C ASN A 6 -13.25 -0.07 27.48
N LEU A 7 -13.11 1.18 27.02
CA LEU A 7 -12.34 1.50 25.82
C LEU A 7 -10.85 1.23 26.02
N LYS A 8 -10.26 1.68 27.14
CA LYS A 8 -8.86 1.42 27.48
C LYS A 8 -8.58 -0.07 27.58
N GLN A 9 -9.47 -0.82 28.22
CA GLN A 9 -9.35 -2.26 28.35
C GLN A 9 -9.47 -2.98 27.00
N TRP A 10 -10.39 -2.55 26.14
CA TRP A 10 -10.51 -3.09 24.78
C TRP A 10 -9.27 -2.80 23.93
N VAL A 11 -8.77 -1.56 23.92
CA VAL A 11 -7.56 -1.18 23.18
C VAL A 11 -6.36 -1.99 23.68
N LYS A 12 -6.19 -2.09 25.01
CA LYS A 12 -5.13 -2.92 25.61
C LYS A 12 -5.22 -4.36 25.14
N GLN A 13 -6.42 -4.94 25.15
CA GLN A 13 -6.64 -6.32 24.71
C GLN A 13 -6.39 -6.50 23.20
N SER A 14 -6.82 -5.55 22.37
CA SER A 14 -6.57 -5.57 20.93
C SER A 14 -5.08 -5.47 20.61
N VAL A 15 -4.34 -4.61 21.30
CA VAL A 15 -2.87 -4.50 21.15
C VAL A 15 -2.19 -5.81 21.55
N ILE A 16 -2.60 -6.41 22.68
CA ILE A 16 -2.08 -7.72 23.11
C ILE A 16 -2.36 -8.80 22.07
N ASN A 17 -3.59 -8.88 21.57
CA ASN A 17 -3.99 -9.89 20.59
C ASN A 17 -3.25 -9.71 19.26
N ILE A 18 -3.12 -8.47 18.77
CA ILE A 18 -2.38 -8.16 17.54
C ILE A 18 -0.89 -8.50 17.72
N SER A 19 -0.30 -8.12 18.86
CA SER A 19 1.10 -8.45 19.17
C SER A 19 1.33 -9.95 19.25
N LEU A 20 0.41 -10.70 19.89
CA LEU A 20 0.48 -12.16 19.95
C LEU A 20 0.37 -12.78 18.56
N CYS A 21 -0.59 -12.37 17.75
CA CYS A 21 -0.74 -12.86 16.37
C CYS A 21 0.52 -12.55 15.54
N ALA A 22 1.06 -11.34 15.64
CA ALA A 22 2.28 -10.95 14.93
C ALA A 22 3.48 -11.79 15.38
N SER A 23 3.66 -12.00 16.69
CA SER A 23 4.71 -12.86 17.24
C SER A 23 4.56 -14.32 16.80
N ILE A 24 3.34 -14.86 16.77
CA ILE A 24 3.08 -16.23 16.30
C ILE A 24 3.41 -16.36 14.81
N VAL A 25 2.96 -15.42 13.97
CA VAL A 25 3.28 -15.41 12.55
C VAL A 25 4.79 -15.29 12.32
N PHE A 26 5.47 -14.44 13.09
CA PHE A 26 6.93 -14.29 13.04
C PHE A 26 7.65 -15.59 13.42
N ILE A 27 7.23 -16.24 14.51
CA ILE A 27 7.78 -17.53 14.95
C ILE A 27 7.53 -18.61 13.89
N MET A 28 6.30 -18.73 13.38
CA MET A 28 5.96 -19.70 12.32
C MET A 28 6.83 -19.49 11.08
N PHE A 29 7.00 -18.24 10.65
CA PHE A 29 7.85 -17.89 9.51
C PHE A 29 9.32 -18.26 9.77
N THR A 30 9.83 -17.97 10.97
CA THR A 30 11.20 -18.32 11.38
C THR A 30 11.42 -19.83 11.40
N VAL A 31 10.48 -20.60 11.92
CA VAL A 31 10.55 -22.08 11.94
C VAL A 31 10.49 -22.65 10.52
N LEU A 32 9.62 -22.11 9.66
CA LEU A 32 9.54 -22.49 8.24
C LEU A 32 10.87 -22.26 7.53
N LEU A 33 11.50 -21.10 7.72
CA LEU A 33 12.80 -20.79 7.11
C LEU A 33 13.92 -21.73 7.61
N GLN A 34 13.92 -22.07 8.90
CA GLN A 34 14.85 -23.05 9.46
C GLN A 34 14.64 -24.46 8.90
N PHE A 35 13.38 -24.85 8.64
CA PHE A 35 13.06 -26.13 8.00
C PHE A 35 13.62 -26.23 6.57
N PHE A 36 13.74 -25.10 5.84
CA PHE A 36 14.40 -25.01 4.54
C PHE A 36 15.93 -24.88 4.62
N GLY A 37 16.53 -25.11 5.80
CA GLY A 37 17.98 -25.12 5.98
C GLY A 37 18.61 -23.74 6.16
N VAL A 38 17.79 -22.70 6.36
CA VAL A 38 18.30 -21.34 6.59
C VAL A 38 18.45 -21.09 8.09
N SER A 39 19.69 -21.17 8.60
CA SER A 39 19.97 -20.89 10.02
C SER A 39 19.99 -19.38 10.27
N HIS A 40 18.84 -18.82 10.66
CA HIS A 40 18.73 -17.41 10.99
C HIS A 40 19.03 -17.16 12.48
N ASN A 41 20.07 -16.39 12.78
CA ASN A 41 20.24 -15.77 14.10
C ASN A 41 19.65 -14.34 14.01
N PRO A 42 18.50 -14.05 14.66
CA PRO A 42 17.80 -12.78 14.49
C PRO A 42 18.62 -11.57 14.92
N PHE A 43 19.54 -11.73 15.89
CA PHE A 43 20.42 -10.65 16.31
C PHE A 43 21.50 -10.37 15.28
N THR A 44 22.08 -11.42 14.69
CA THR A 44 23.05 -11.29 13.60
C THR A 44 22.39 -10.64 12.39
N GLU A 45 21.14 -10.99 12.08
CA GLU A 45 20.39 -10.38 10.98
C GLU A 45 20.02 -8.94 11.26
N ILE A 46 19.49 -8.60 12.43
CA ILE A 46 19.20 -7.21 12.80
C ILE A 46 20.48 -6.38 12.72
N MET A 47 21.61 -6.91 13.18
CA MET A 47 22.90 -6.23 13.07
C MET A 47 23.41 -6.14 11.63
N LEU A 48 23.20 -7.18 10.82
CA LEU A 48 23.48 -7.12 9.39
C LEU A 48 22.60 -6.08 8.71
N TYR A 49 21.29 -6.04 8.96
CA TYR A 49 20.36 -5.04 8.41
C TYR A 49 20.70 -3.62 8.85
N LEU A 50 21.07 -3.39 10.10
CA LEU A 50 21.47 -2.06 10.59
C LEU A 50 22.83 -1.63 10.01
N LYS A 51 23.77 -2.56 9.89
CA LYS A 51 25.07 -2.32 9.25
C LYS A 51 24.96 -2.15 7.73
N TRP A 52 24.05 -2.89 7.10
CA TRP A 52 23.69 -2.81 5.68
C TRP A 52 22.99 -1.48 5.38
N ASN A 53 22.01 -1.07 6.19
CA ASN A 53 21.34 0.24 6.04
C ASN A 53 22.28 1.44 6.27
N SER A 54 23.31 1.32 7.11
CA SER A 54 24.27 2.41 7.35
C SER A 54 25.44 2.45 6.36
N SER A 55 25.68 1.37 5.62
CA SER A 55 26.76 1.27 4.62
C SER A 55 26.27 1.35 3.17
N ILE A 56 24.96 1.31 2.94
CA ILE A 56 24.37 1.49 1.62
C ILE A 56 24.14 2.97 1.37
N ASN A 57 25.06 3.56 0.60
CA ASN A 57 24.65 4.57 -0.36
C ASN A 57 23.57 3.91 -1.24
N TRP A 58 22.36 4.46 -1.26
CA TRP A 58 21.17 3.95 -1.98
C TRP A 58 21.33 3.83 -3.51
N THR A 59 22.56 3.73 -4.02
CA THR A 59 22.85 3.12 -5.32
C THR A 59 22.79 1.60 -5.19
N LEU A 60 21.68 1.04 -4.68
CA LEU A 60 21.38 -0.36 -4.94
C LEU A 60 21.15 -0.44 -6.45
N SER A 61 22.19 -0.87 -7.15
CA SER A 61 22.33 -0.98 -8.59
C SER A 61 21.45 -2.08 -9.20
N LEU A 62 20.15 -2.07 -8.87
CA LEU A 62 19.16 -3.04 -9.33
C LEU A 62 18.10 -2.29 -10.14
N VAL A 63 18.21 -2.45 -11.47
CA VAL A 63 17.38 -1.83 -12.51
C VAL A 63 17.53 -0.31 -12.53
N GLN A 64 18.48 0.19 -13.33
CA GLN A 64 18.45 1.59 -13.77
C GLN A 64 17.02 1.91 -14.26
N GLY A 65 16.31 2.80 -13.57
CA GLY A 65 15.01 3.32 -14.02
C GLY A 65 13.76 2.94 -13.23
N VAL A 66 13.84 2.33 -12.04
CA VAL A 66 12.66 2.27 -11.14
C VAL A 66 12.48 3.64 -10.49
N PRO A 67 11.38 4.37 -10.78
CA PRO A 67 11.18 5.70 -10.21
C PRO A 67 10.96 5.60 -8.70
N SER A 68 11.76 6.34 -7.93
CA SER A 68 11.46 6.57 -6.53
C SER A 68 10.14 7.33 -6.41
N SER A 69 9.41 7.05 -5.35
CA SER A 69 8.06 7.54 -5.11
C SER A 69 7.95 8.05 -3.68
N GLN A 70 7.52 9.29 -3.52
CA GLN A 70 7.43 9.91 -2.22
C GLN A 70 6.14 9.47 -1.49
N PRO A 71 6.10 9.40 -0.15
CA PRO A 71 4.95 8.89 0.60
C PRO A 71 3.63 9.61 0.34
N TRP A 72 3.67 10.91 0.03
CA TRP A 72 2.47 11.66 -0.38
C TRP A 72 1.97 11.27 -1.77
N ALA A 73 2.86 10.91 -2.70
CA ALA A 73 2.52 10.47 -4.05
C ALA A 73 1.76 9.13 -4.04
N TRP A 74 1.97 8.31 -3.00
CA TRP A 74 1.25 7.04 -2.82
C TRP A 74 -0.24 7.25 -2.61
N LEU A 75 -0.65 8.32 -1.92
CA LEU A 75 -2.04 8.64 -1.63
C LEU A 75 -2.87 8.95 -2.88
N PHE A 76 -2.21 9.23 -3.99
CA PHE A 76 -2.82 9.55 -5.28
C PHE A 76 -2.38 8.62 -6.41
N ASN A 77 -1.60 7.57 -6.11
CA ASN A 77 -1.05 6.64 -7.10
C ASN A 77 -0.31 7.34 -8.25
N GLN A 78 0.45 8.40 -7.96
CA GLN A 78 1.03 9.30 -8.97
C GLN A 78 2.24 8.69 -9.70
N THR A 79 3.02 7.84 -9.04
CA THR A 79 4.29 7.30 -9.56
C THR A 79 4.24 5.77 -9.56
N PRO A 80 3.62 5.15 -10.59
CA PRO A 80 3.54 3.71 -10.70
C PRO A 80 4.92 3.11 -11.01
N VAL A 81 5.22 1.95 -10.43
CA VAL A 81 6.50 1.27 -10.62
C VAL A 81 6.36 0.16 -11.64
N ARG A 82 7.24 0.09 -12.63
CA ARG A 82 7.27 -1.02 -13.59
C ARG A 82 8.12 -2.15 -13.03
N TYR A 83 7.54 -3.34 -12.80
CA TYR A 83 8.26 -4.49 -12.24
C TYR A 83 8.96 -5.34 -13.30
N ALA A 84 8.31 -5.52 -14.44
CA ALA A 84 8.84 -6.37 -15.50
C ALA A 84 8.26 -5.95 -16.85
N TRP A 85 9.00 -6.24 -17.91
CA TRP A 85 8.53 -6.00 -19.26
C TRP A 85 9.19 -6.92 -20.27
N LEU A 86 8.46 -7.18 -21.35
CA LEU A 86 8.96 -7.83 -22.54
C LEU A 86 8.80 -6.85 -23.70
N PHE A 87 9.88 -6.54 -24.40
CA PHE A 87 9.86 -5.69 -25.59
C PHE A 87 10.04 -6.55 -26.84
N ASP A 88 9.34 -6.17 -27.91
CA ASP A 88 9.67 -6.64 -29.24
C ASP A 88 10.90 -5.86 -29.74
N PRO A 89 12.03 -6.53 -30.01
CA PRO A 89 13.24 -5.85 -30.47
C PRO A 89 13.09 -5.19 -31.85
N ALA A 90 12.14 -5.63 -32.68
CA ALA A 90 11.92 -5.07 -34.02
C ALA A 90 11.13 -3.74 -33.99
N THR A 91 10.15 -3.63 -33.09
CA THR A 91 9.26 -2.46 -33.00
C THR A 91 9.55 -1.56 -31.80
N ASN A 92 10.38 -2.03 -30.85
CA ASN A 92 10.61 -1.41 -29.55
C ASN A 92 9.32 -1.19 -28.73
N LEU A 93 8.26 -1.98 -29.02
CA LEU A 93 6.98 -1.91 -28.33
C LEU A 93 6.93 -2.93 -27.19
N ALA A 94 6.32 -2.53 -26.07
CA ALA A 94 6.15 -3.42 -24.93
C ALA A 94 5.07 -4.46 -25.25
N LEU A 95 5.47 -5.72 -25.42
CA LEU A 95 4.59 -6.87 -25.59
C LEU A 95 3.89 -7.22 -24.27
N ILE A 96 4.63 -7.12 -23.17
CA ILE A 96 4.13 -7.37 -21.82
C ILE A 96 4.72 -6.29 -20.91
N SER A 97 3.91 -5.75 -20.01
CA SER A 97 4.37 -4.78 -19.02
C SER A 97 3.64 -4.94 -17.71
N PHE A 98 4.38 -5.32 -16.67
CA PHE A 98 3.86 -5.43 -15.31
C PHE A 98 4.10 -4.13 -14.55
N TRP A 99 3.01 -3.49 -14.14
CA TRP A 99 3.05 -2.26 -13.36
C TRP A 99 2.48 -2.50 -11.96
N ALA A 100 3.23 -2.03 -10.96
CA ALA A 100 2.76 -1.80 -9.60
C ALA A 100 1.87 -0.56 -9.62
N GLN A 101 0.56 -0.79 -9.62
CA GLN A 101 -0.45 0.25 -9.48
C GLN A 101 -1.46 -0.18 -8.44
N MET A 102 -2.00 0.79 -7.71
CA MET A 102 -3.13 0.56 -6.82
C MET A 102 -4.43 0.73 -7.58
N ASN A 103 -5.50 0.08 -7.14
CA ASN A 103 -6.83 0.35 -7.67
C ASN A 103 -7.19 1.83 -7.40
N PRO A 104 -7.40 2.66 -8.44
CA PRO A 104 -7.64 4.09 -8.28
C PRO A 104 -8.87 4.39 -7.42
N ALA A 105 -9.93 3.56 -7.53
CA ALA A 105 -11.13 3.72 -6.73
C ALA A 105 -10.87 3.59 -5.22
N ILE A 106 -9.92 2.74 -4.83
CA ILE A 106 -9.56 2.52 -3.42
C ILE A 106 -8.61 3.63 -2.94
N ILE A 107 -7.54 3.91 -3.69
CA ILE A 107 -6.50 4.81 -3.21
C ILE A 107 -6.96 6.27 -3.16
N PHE A 108 -7.81 6.72 -4.09
CA PHE A 108 -8.39 8.07 -4.02
C PHE A 108 -9.32 8.26 -2.82
N MET A 109 -9.78 7.17 -2.19
CA MET A 109 -10.53 7.23 -0.94
C MET A 109 -9.62 7.36 0.29
N ALA A 110 -8.29 7.22 0.18
CA ALA A 110 -7.38 7.28 1.33
C ALA A 110 -7.54 8.56 2.16
N VAL A 111 -7.46 9.74 1.53
CA VAL A 111 -7.62 11.02 2.24
C VAL A 111 -9.06 11.17 2.80
N PRO A 112 -10.14 10.97 2.00
CA PRO A 112 -11.50 11.03 2.50
C PRO A 112 -11.79 10.09 3.69
N VAL A 113 -11.32 8.84 3.65
CA VAL A 113 -11.63 7.88 4.72
C VAL A 113 -10.82 8.13 5.99
N MET A 114 -9.61 8.69 5.88
CA MET A 114 -8.86 9.14 7.07
C MET A 114 -9.49 10.38 7.70
N ALA A 115 -9.99 11.32 6.88
CA ALA A 115 -10.77 12.46 7.37
C ALA A 115 -12.07 12.01 8.05
N TYR A 116 -12.79 11.06 7.44
CA TYR A 116 -13.99 10.46 8.02
C TYR A 116 -13.69 9.73 9.33
N ALA A 117 -12.63 8.91 9.38
CA ALA A 117 -12.21 8.23 10.60
C ALA A 117 -11.89 9.25 11.72
N SER A 118 -11.21 10.33 11.40
CA SER A 118 -10.93 11.43 12.36
C SER A 118 -12.22 12.06 12.89
N TYR A 119 -13.16 12.36 12.00
CA TYR A 119 -14.48 12.89 12.37
C TYR A 119 -15.28 11.91 13.25
N ASP A 120 -15.27 10.63 12.92
CA ASP A 120 -15.96 9.60 13.69
C ASP A 120 -15.34 9.40 15.08
N ILE A 121 -14.01 9.46 15.20
CA ILE A 121 -13.33 9.51 16.51
C ILE A 121 -13.80 10.71 17.33
N TYR A 122 -13.87 11.89 16.70
CA TYR A 122 -14.31 13.11 17.39
C TYR A 122 -15.76 12.99 17.89
N LYS A 123 -16.68 12.54 17.02
CA LYS A 123 -18.13 12.51 17.28
C LYS A 123 -18.60 11.32 18.10
N THR A 124 -18.19 10.11 17.73
CA THR A 124 -18.75 8.86 18.31
C THR A 124 -17.78 8.17 19.27
N LYS A 125 -16.51 8.60 19.28
CA LYS A 125 -15.41 7.96 20.03
C LYS A 125 -15.22 6.49 19.62
N SER A 126 -15.37 6.22 18.32
CA SER A 126 -15.26 4.89 17.75
C SER A 126 -13.86 4.29 17.89
N SER A 127 -13.77 3.14 18.55
CA SER A 127 -12.52 2.37 18.68
C SER A 127 -12.03 1.87 17.32
N SER A 128 -12.95 1.50 16.41
CA SER A 128 -12.60 1.03 15.06
C SER A 128 -11.92 2.14 14.24
N SER A 129 -12.50 3.35 14.26
CA SER A 129 -11.92 4.51 13.58
C SER A 129 -10.58 4.92 14.18
N THR A 130 -10.44 4.79 15.50
CA THR A 130 -9.17 5.02 16.21
C THR A 130 -8.10 4.03 15.76
N LEU A 131 -8.42 2.74 15.68
CA LEU A 131 -7.50 1.70 15.22
C LEU A 131 -7.08 1.93 13.76
N ILE A 132 -8.03 2.27 12.88
CA ILE A 132 -7.77 2.57 11.47
C ILE A 132 -6.76 3.71 11.34
N LEU A 133 -6.97 4.80 12.07
CA LEU A 133 -6.11 5.98 12.00
C LEU A 133 -4.73 5.72 12.61
N ILE A 134 -4.66 5.02 13.75
CA ILE A 134 -3.38 4.62 14.35
C ILE A 134 -2.60 3.71 13.42
N TRP A 135 -3.26 2.73 12.79
CA TRP A 135 -2.60 1.83 11.83
C TRP A 135 -2.08 2.59 10.61
N PHE A 136 -2.90 3.48 10.05
CA PHE A 136 -2.48 4.34 8.94
C PHE A 136 -1.24 5.15 9.32
N MET A 137 -1.27 5.84 10.46
CA MET A 137 -0.14 6.65 10.93
C MET A 137 1.09 5.79 11.21
N ALA A 138 0.95 4.65 11.88
CA ALA A 138 2.07 3.77 12.21
C ALA A 138 2.75 3.17 10.97
N THR A 139 2.00 2.97 9.88
CA THR A 139 2.51 2.36 8.65
C THR A 139 2.93 3.39 7.60
N TRP A 140 2.40 4.61 7.62
CA TRP A 140 2.72 5.67 6.65
C TRP A 140 3.69 6.72 7.19
N LEU A 141 3.52 7.15 8.45
CA LEU A 141 4.31 8.25 9.04
C LEU A 141 5.82 7.97 9.09
N PRO A 142 6.31 6.75 9.42
CA PRO A 142 7.74 6.47 9.39
C PRO A 142 8.36 6.74 8.02
N TYR A 143 7.68 6.35 6.94
CA TYR A 143 8.15 6.61 5.58
C TYR A 143 8.14 8.09 5.25
N PHE A 144 7.13 8.85 5.73
CA PHE A 144 7.09 10.30 5.59
C PHE A 144 8.28 10.97 6.27
N VAL A 145 8.60 10.58 7.50
CA VAL A 145 9.77 11.11 8.25
C VAL A 145 11.07 10.76 7.56
N ILE A 146 11.23 9.50 7.12
CA ILE A 146 12.42 9.02 6.42
C ILE A 146 12.61 9.75 5.07
N SER A 147 11.51 10.04 4.37
CA SER A 147 11.49 10.79 3.10
C SER A 147 11.99 12.23 3.26
N ILE A 148 11.64 12.91 4.36
CA ILE A 148 12.19 14.25 4.68
C ILE A 148 13.72 14.20 4.82
N GLY A 149 14.28 13.08 5.28
CA GLY A 149 15.72 12.83 5.35
C GLY A 149 16.39 12.52 4.00
N GLY A 150 15.65 12.58 2.89
CA GLY A 150 16.18 12.35 1.53
C GLY A 150 16.34 10.89 1.14
N ALA A 151 15.84 9.95 1.94
CA ALA A 151 15.89 8.53 1.60
C ALA A 151 14.89 8.19 0.49
N GLU A 152 15.34 7.40 -0.49
CA GLU A 152 14.50 6.94 -1.58
C GLU A 152 13.50 5.88 -1.11
N GLN A 153 12.26 5.97 -1.59
CA GLN A 153 11.17 5.06 -1.20
C GLN A 153 10.40 4.62 -2.44
N PHE A 154 9.66 3.51 -2.32
CA PHE A 154 8.96 2.89 -3.46
C PHE A 154 7.49 2.60 -3.13
N ILE A 155 6.63 2.61 -4.15
CA ILE A 155 5.17 2.54 -3.99
C ILE A 155 4.70 1.28 -3.25
N HIS A 156 5.45 0.17 -3.31
CA HIS A 156 5.10 -1.06 -2.61
C HIS A 156 5.20 -0.97 -1.08
N HIS A 157 5.96 0.00 -0.54
CA HIS A 157 6.00 0.25 0.91
C HIS A 157 4.64 0.69 1.46
N SER A 158 3.79 1.28 0.61
CA SER A 158 2.43 1.67 0.97
C SER A 158 1.46 0.49 1.17
N LEU A 159 1.87 -0.75 0.85
CA LEU A 159 0.98 -1.91 0.93
C LEU A 159 0.44 -2.14 2.35
N ALA A 160 1.27 -1.92 3.37
CA ALA A 160 0.85 -2.00 4.76
C ALA A 160 -0.17 -0.91 5.15
N MET A 161 -0.01 0.30 4.59
CA MET A 161 -0.94 1.41 4.77
C MET A 161 -2.28 1.13 4.07
N LEU A 162 -2.28 0.49 2.90
CA LEU A 162 -3.51 0.16 2.16
C LEU A 162 -4.51 -0.64 2.99
N VAL A 163 -4.05 -1.49 3.91
CA VAL A 163 -4.94 -2.23 4.82
C VAL A 163 -5.83 -1.26 5.62
N SER A 164 -5.25 -0.19 6.18
CA SER A 164 -6.03 0.83 6.90
C SER A 164 -6.95 1.63 5.99
N VAL A 165 -6.54 1.91 4.74
CA VAL A 165 -7.39 2.59 3.77
C VAL A 165 -8.63 1.74 3.46
N VAL A 166 -8.44 0.45 3.18
CA VAL A 166 -9.55 -0.48 2.92
C VAL A 166 -10.47 -0.60 4.13
N LEU A 167 -9.92 -0.74 5.35
CA LEU A 167 -10.72 -0.75 6.57
C LEU A 167 -11.48 0.56 6.78
N GLY A 168 -10.87 1.70 6.45
CA GLY A 168 -11.52 3.02 6.45
C GLY A 168 -12.69 3.10 5.48
N VAL A 169 -12.50 2.62 4.26
CA VAL A 169 -13.58 2.52 3.25
C VAL A 169 -14.72 1.65 3.76
N ILE A 170 -14.42 0.46 4.30
CA ILE A 170 -15.44 -0.44 4.87
C ILE A 170 -16.19 0.25 6.01
N ASN A 171 -15.46 0.89 6.93
CA ASN A 171 -16.05 1.59 8.07
C ASN A 171 -16.99 2.73 7.64
N TRP A 172 -16.61 3.48 6.61
CA TRP A 172 -17.46 4.49 6.01
C TRP A 172 -18.67 3.89 5.27
N LEU A 173 -18.48 2.84 4.48
CA LEU A 173 -19.57 2.17 3.75
C LEU A 173 -20.64 1.60 4.69
N ARG A 174 -20.26 1.17 5.91
CA ARG A 174 -21.21 0.69 6.92
C ARG A 174 -22.25 1.74 7.33
N THR A 175 -21.97 3.03 7.17
CA THR A 175 -22.92 4.11 7.45
C THR A 175 -23.74 4.51 6.23
N GLN A 176 -23.45 3.95 5.05
CA GLN A 176 -24.14 4.26 3.81
C GLN A 176 -25.33 3.34 3.56
N ARG A 177 -26.24 3.77 2.67
CA ARG A 177 -27.39 2.96 2.24
C ARG A 177 -26.92 1.83 1.31
N LYS A 178 -27.62 0.69 1.32
CA LYS A 178 -27.36 -0.47 0.45
C LYS A 178 -27.09 -0.14 -1.03
N PRO A 179 -27.88 0.69 -1.74
CA PRO A 179 -27.61 1.01 -3.14
C PRO A 179 -26.25 1.69 -3.35
N PHE A 180 -25.80 2.50 -2.39
CA PHE A 180 -24.49 3.15 -2.45
C PHE A 180 -23.36 2.14 -2.28
N ILE A 181 -23.50 1.18 -1.36
CA ILE A 181 -22.51 0.10 -1.15
C ILE A 181 -22.37 -0.74 -2.42
N ILE A 182 -23.48 -1.08 -3.07
CA ILE A 182 -23.49 -1.83 -4.33
C ILE A 182 -22.83 -1.00 -5.43
N GLY A 183 -23.20 0.28 -5.57
CA GLY A 183 -22.62 1.17 -6.58
C GLY A 183 -21.11 1.36 -6.41
N TYR A 184 -20.64 1.58 -5.18
CA TYR A 184 -19.21 1.71 -4.92
C TYR A 184 -18.46 0.39 -5.15
N SER A 185 -19.02 -0.75 -4.74
CA SER A 185 -18.42 -2.07 -5.02
C SER A 185 -18.31 -2.33 -6.52
N ALA A 186 -19.37 -2.00 -7.28
CA ALA A 186 -19.37 -2.09 -8.73
C ALA A 186 -18.33 -1.14 -9.35
N PHE A 187 -18.17 0.06 -8.81
CA PHE A 187 -17.15 1.02 -9.24
C PHE A 187 -15.72 0.51 -8.97
N VAL A 188 -15.45 -0.04 -7.78
CA VAL A 188 -14.15 -0.65 -7.46
C VAL A 188 -13.84 -1.82 -8.40
N PHE A 189 -14.84 -2.65 -8.70
CA PHE A 189 -14.70 -3.75 -9.64
C PHE A 189 -14.51 -3.28 -11.08
N ALA A 190 -15.25 -2.26 -11.53
CA ALA A 190 -15.08 -1.65 -12.84
C ALA A 190 -13.70 -0.98 -12.97
N ALA A 191 -13.24 -0.27 -11.94
CA ALA A 191 -11.90 0.31 -11.88
C ALA A 191 -10.82 -0.78 -11.91
N TRP A 192 -11.07 -1.92 -11.28
CA TRP A 192 -10.19 -3.08 -11.39
C TRP A 192 -10.22 -3.65 -12.82
N LEU A 193 -11.38 -3.84 -13.44
CA LEU A 193 -11.47 -4.30 -14.83
C LEU A 193 -10.83 -3.32 -15.82
N TRP A 194 -10.87 -2.02 -15.54
CA TRP A 194 -10.27 -0.98 -16.37
C TRP A 194 -8.75 -0.90 -16.21
N ALA A 195 -8.25 -0.98 -14.97
CA ALA A 195 -6.81 -0.95 -14.67
C ALA A 195 -6.12 -2.29 -14.94
N TYR A 196 -6.84 -3.41 -14.79
CA TYR A 196 -6.33 -4.78 -14.90
C TYR A 196 -7.05 -5.67 -15.95
N PRO A 197 -7.35 -5.21 -17.18
CA PRO A 197 -7.53 -6.16 -18.29
C PRO A 197 -6.26 -6.99 -18.56
N TYR A 198 -5.12 -6.65 -17.93
CA TYR A 198 -3.77 -6.98 -18.35
C TYR A 198 -2.85 -7.81 -17.41
N PRO A 199 -3.27 -8.49 -16.32
CA PRO A 199 -2.38 -9.49 -15.73
C PRO A 199 -2.23 -10.73 -16.63
N PHE A 200 -3.11 -10.94 -17.63
CA PHE A 200 -3.14 -12.17 -18.46
C PHE A 200 -3.39 -11.98 -19.96
N LEU A 201 -3.66 -10.78 -20.49
CA LEU A 201 -3.97 -10.62 -21.92
C LEU A 201 -2.70 -10.38 -22.75
N ILE A 202 -2.27 -11.44 -23.45
CA ILE A 202 -1.34 -11.37 -24.59
C ILE A 202 -2.08 -10.67 -25.73
N LEU A 203 -1.84 -9.37 -25.91
CA LEU A 203 -2.42 -8.61 -27.02
C LEU A 203 -1.45 -8.63 -28.21
N TYR A 204 -1.60 -9.64 -29.07
CA TYR A 204 -1.18 -9.51 -30.46
C TYR A 204 -2.17 -8.58 -31.16
N ILE A 205 -1.89 -7.27 -31.19
CA ILE A 205 -2.41 -6.40 -32.24
C ILE A 205 -1.21 -5.89 -33.02
N THR A 206 -0.95 -6.60 -34.11
CA THR A 206 -0.20 -6.12 -35.26
C THR A 206 -0.76 -4.76 -35.67
N GLY A 207 0.10 -3.74 -35.64
CA GLY A 207 -0.09 -2.50 -36.39
C GLY A 207 -0.98 -1.47 -35.70
N ALA A 208 -0.34 -0.40 -35.22
CA ALA A 208 -0.92 0.91 -34.94
C ALA A 208 -1.97 0.97 -33.82
N SER A 209 -1.54 1.33 -32.61
CA SER A 209 -2.20 2.42 -31.90
C SER A 209 -1.31 3.00 -30.80
N ARG A 210 -1.23 4.33 -30.84
CA ARG A 210 -0.59 5.19 -29.86
C ARG A 210 -1.37 5.08 -28.55
N TYR A 211 -0.83 4.39 -27.56
CA TYR A 211 -1.25 4.58 -26.17
C TYR A 211 0.00 4.76 -25.29
N ALA A 212 0.74 5.82 -25.58
CA ALA A 212 1.34 6.57 -24.49
C ALA A 212 0.15 7.08 -23.66
N LEU A 213 0.01 6.60 -22.43
CA LEU A 213 -0.83 7.28 -21.44
C LEU A 213 -0.39 8.76 -21.46
N PRO A 214 -1.27 9.71 -21.78
CA PRO A 214 -0.92 11.10 -21.54
C PRO A 214 -0.62 11.22 -20.04
N PRO A 215 0.48 11.88 -19.65
CA PRO A 215 0.73 12.14 -18.24
C PRO A 215 -0.51 12.84 -17.65
N LEU A 216 -0.92 12.41 -16.46
CA LEU A 216 -2.06 12.94 -15.69
C LEU A 216 -1.98 14.46 -15.41
N ASN A 217 -0.92 15.13 -15.86
CA ASN A 217 -0.74 16.58 -15.86
C ASN A 217 -1.81 17.35 -16.66
N PHE A 218 -2.71 16.68 -17.38
CA PHE A 218 -3.79 17.33 -18.12
C PHE A 218 -5.08 17.57 -17.30
N LEU A 219 -5.21 17.00 -16.10
CA LEU A 219 -6.43 17.17 -15.27
C LEU A 219 -6.28 18.13 -14.09
N PHE A 220 -5.04 18.48 -13.71
CA PHE A 220 -4.77 19.50 -12.70
C PHE A 220 -3.62 20.37 -13.19
N GLY A 221 -3.98 21.39 -13.97
CA GLY A 221 -3.03 22.35 -14.53
C GLY A 221 -2.32 23.16 -13.45
N ALA A 222 -1.02 23.35 -13.64
CA ALA A 222 -0.31 24.58 -13.33
C ALA A 222 -0.21 25.40 -14.63
#